data_AF-R5TKH7-F1
#
_entry.id   AF-R5TKH7-F1
#
_cell.length_a   1.000
_cell.length_b   1.000
_cell.length_c   1.000
_cell.angle_alpha   90.00
_cell.angle_beta   90.00
_cell.angle_gamma   90.00
#
_symmetry.space_group_name_H-M   'P 1'
#
loop_
_entity.id
_entity.type
_entity.pdbx_description
1 polymer ?
#
loop_
_entity_poly.entity_id
_entity_poly.type
_entity_poly.pdbx_seq_one_letter_code
_entity_poly.pdbx_strand_id
1 'polypeptide(L)' 'MQLREMAGGGFDYKSMASKVGVPEFAVRKYTGQARAFDSLRLEEIMRECVQTEENIKTGQMGDQLAVELLIISTMQ' A
#
# COMPACT_ATOMS: atom_id res chain seq x y z
N MET A 1 -2.94 -2.96 2.61
CA MET A 1 -3.44 -3.77 3.75
C MET A 1 -4.79 -4.43 3.49
N GLN A 2 -5.87 -3.70 3.25
CA GLN A 2 -7.24 -4.26 3.15
C GLN A 2 -7.38 -5.51 2.25
N LEU A 3 -6.88 -5.46 1.00
CA LEU A 3 -6.99 -6.60 0.09
C LEU A 3 -6.22 -7.85 0.54
N ARG A 4 -5.14 -7.68 1.31
CA ARG A 4 -4.37 -8.79 1.89
C ARG A 4 -5.16 -9.47 3.01
N GLU A 5 -5.73 -8.68 3.91
CA GLU A 5 -6.54 -9.17 5.02
C GLU A 5 -7.81 -9.87 4.53
N MET A 6 -8.51 -9.27 3.57
CA MET A 6 -9.70 -9.89 2.98
C MET A 6 -9.37 -11.19 2.25
N ALA A 7 -8.26 -11.24 1.50
CA ALA A 7 -7.82 -12.48 0.86
C ALA A 7 -7.45 -13.55 1.91
N GLY A 8 -6.76 -13.17 3.00
CA GLY A 8 -6.45 -14.08 4.11
C GLY A 8 -7.69 -14.56 4.87
N GLY A 9 -8.74 -13.75 4.91
CA GLY A 9 -10.04 -14.08 5.49
C GLY A 9 -10.97 -14.88 4.56
N GLY A 10 -10.52 -15.28 3.37
CA GLY A 10 -11.27 -16.15 2.46
C GLY A 10 -12.35 -15.45 1.63
N PHE A 11 -12.32 -14.12 1.50
CA PHE A 11 -13.27 -13.39 0.66
C PHE A 11 -13.02 -13.68 -0.83
N ASP A 12 -14.08 -13.79 -1.62
CA ASP A 12 -13.97 -13.85 -3.08
C ASP A 12 -13.72 -12.46 -3.70
N TYR A 13 -13.20 -12.44 -4.93
CA TYR A 13 -12.85 -11.19 -5.62
C TYR A 13 -14.04 -10.26 -5.87
N LYS A 14 -15.25 -10.80 -6.04
CA LYS A 14 -16.47 -10.01 -6.28
C LYS A 14 -16.89 -9.25 -5.02
N SER A 15 -16.84 -9.92 -3.87
CA SER A 15 -17.12 -9.36 -2.56
C SER A 15 -16.06 -8.33 -2.17
N MET A 16 -14.79 -8.60 -2.49
CA MET A 16 -13.69 -7.64 -2.31
C MET A 16 -13.87 -6.38 -3.16
N ALA A 17 -14.23 -6.51 -4.44
CA ALA A 17 -14.47 -5.38 -5.34
C ALA A 17 -15.58 -4.46 -4.84
N SER A 18 -16.70 -5.04 -4.40
CA SER A 18 -17.81 -4.30 -3.81
C SER A 18 -17.40 -3.52 -2.56
N LYS A 19 -16.56 -4.13 -1.69
CA LYS A 19 -16.18 -3.53 -0.41
C LYS A 19 -15.10 -2.45 -0.53
N VAL A 20 -14.16 -2.61 -1.46
CA VAL A 20 -13.05 -1.67 -1.67
C VAL A 20 -13.39 -0.58 -2.71
N GLY A 21 -14.48 -0.75 -3.46
CA GLY A 21 -14.95 0.25 -4.43
C GLY A 21 -14.10 0.33 -5.69
N VAL A 22 -13.36 -0.74 -6.03
CA VAL A 22 -12.53 -0.81 -7.24
C VAL A 22 -12.96 -1.98 -8.13
N PRO A 23 -12.77 -1.89 -9.46
CA PRO A 23 -13.13 -2.97 -10.37
C PRO A 23 -12.44 -4.30 -10.05
N GLU A 24 -13.10 -5.42 -10.34
CA GLU A 24 -12.59 -6.76 -9.99
C GLU A 24 -11.21 -7.06 -10.60
N PHE A 25 -10.92 -6.59 -11.82
CA PHE A 25 -9.60 -6.78 -12.43
C PHE A 25 -8.49 -6.08 -11.62
N ALA A 26 -8.79 -4.92 -11.03
CA ALA A 26 -7.86 -4.17 -10.19
C ALA A 26 -7.66 -4.89 -8.85
N VAL A 27 -8.74 -5.41 -8.25
CA VAL A 27 -8.67 -6.27 -7.06
C VAL A 27 -7.71 -7.44 -7.29
N ARG A 28 -7.88 -8.19 -8.38
CA ARG A 28 -7.01 -9.33 -8.70
C ARG A 28 -5.54 -8.93 -8.80
N LYS A 29 -5.26 -7.81 -9.49
CA LYS A 29 -3.90 -7.28 -9.64
C LYS A 29 -3.30 -6.88 -8.29
N TYR A 30 -4.02 -6.09 -7.50
CA TYR A 30 -3.55 -5.59 -6.22
C TYR A 30 -3.43 -6.69 -5.17
N THR A 31 -4.32 -7.68 -5.16
CA THR A 31 -4.18 -8.87 -4.32
C THR A 31 -2.94 -9.68 -4.71
N GLY A 32 -2.63 -9.79 -6.00
CA GLY A 32 -1.39 -10.41 -6.47
C GLY A 32 -0.14 -9.67 -5.96
N GLN A 33 -0.12 -8.34 -6.05
CA GLN A 33 0.97 -7.51 -5.53
C GLN A 33 1.09 -7.60 -4.01
N ALA A 34 -0.05 -7.58 -3.30
CA ALA A 34 -0.08 -7.62 -1.84
C ALA A 34 0.45 -8.93 -1.25
N ARG A 35 0.56 -10.02 -2.03
CA ARG A 35 1.18 -11.28 -1.60
C ARG A 35 2.69 -11.19 -1.45
N ALA A 36 3.34 -10.25 -2.13
CA ALA A 36 4.79 -10.04 -2.00
C ALA A 36 5.18 -9.37 -0.68
N PHE A 37 4.19 -8.84 0.08
CA PHE A 37 4.42 -8.13 1.33
C PHE A 37 3.77 -8.86 2.50
N ASP A 38 4.45 -8.89 3.65
CA ASP A 38 3.82 -9.29 4.89
C ASP A 38 2.97 -8.14 5.49
N SER A 39 2.13 -8.44 6.48
CA SER A 39 1.25 -7.42 7.07
C SER A 39 2.03 -6.37 7.85
N LEU A 40 3.12 -6.76 8.51
CA LEU A 40 3.93 -5.85 9.32
C LEU A 40 4.65 -4.84 8.43
N ARG A 41 5.24 -5.31 7.33
CA ARG A 41 5.89 -4.49 6.32
C ARG A 41 4.92 -3.51 5.68
N LEU A 42 3.69 -3.94 5.36
CA LEU A 42 2.67 -3.00 4.86
C LEU A 42 2.32 -1.91 5.89
N GLU A 43 2.43 -2.20 7.19
CA GLU A 43 2.20 -1.22 8.25
C GLU A 43 3.36 -0.22 8.34
N GLU A 44 4.58 -0.73 8.30
CA GLU A 44 5.81 0.06 8.29
C GLU A 44 5.83 1.00 7.07
N ILE A 45 5.53 0.48 5.88
CA ILE A 45 5.44 1.28 4.65
C ILE A 45 4.40 2.40 4.81
N MET A 46 3.24 2.13 5.43
CA MET A 46 2.23 3.16 5.69
C MET A 46 2.76 4.24 6.66
N ARG A 47 3.51 3.85 7.69
CA ARG A 47 4.13 4.81 8.63
C ARG A 47 5.20 5.65 7.94
N GLU A 48 6.03 5.03 7.10
CA GLU A 48 7.02 5.72 6.27
C GLU A 48 6.35 6.75 5.33
N CYS A 49 5.24 6.38 4.67
CA CYS A 49 4.48 7.31 3.83
C CYS A 49 4.01 8.55 4.60
N VAL A 50 3.45 8.37 5.81
CA VAL A 50 2.98 9.48 6.65
C VAL A 50 4.14 10.38 7.07
N GLN A 51 5.26 9.79 7.50
CA GLN A 51 6.43 10.58 7.89
C GLN A 51 7.03 11.35 6.71
N THR A 52 7.12 10.73 5.54
CA THR A 52 7.60 11.37 4.31
C THR A 52 6.70 12.53 3.92
N GLU A 53 5.38 12.36 3.99
CA GLU A 53 4.42 13.44 3.73
C GLU A 53 4.59 14.62 4.70
N GLU A 54 4.79 14.35 5.99
CA GLU A 54 5.04 15.38 7.00
C GLU A 54 6.36 16.12 6.73
N ASN A 55 7.42 15.40 6.39
CA ASN A 55 8.73 15.97 6.08
C ASN A 55 8.66 16.89 4.85
N ILE A 56 7.86 16.52 3.84
CA ILE A 56 7.58 17.37 2.67
C ILE A 56 6.84 18.65 3.11
N LYS A 57 5.71 18.51 3.81
CA LYS A 57 4.86 19.64 4.20
C LYS A 57 5.53 20.63 5.16
N THR A 58 6.48 20.16 5.96
CA THR A 58 7.26 20.98 6.90
C THR A 58 8.55 21.53 6.31
N GLY A 59 8.86 21.21 5.04
CA GLY A 59 10.05 21.68 4.35
C GLY A 59 11.35 21.00 4.80
N GLN A 60 11.27 19.88 5.50
CA GLN A 60 12.42 19.07 5.92
C GLN A 60 12.98 18.21 4.78
N MET A 61 12.18 17.96 3.74
CA MET A 61 12.59 17.18 2.56
C MET A 61 11.90 17.72 1.31
N GLY A 62 12.61 17.73 0.17
CA GLY A 62 12.02 18.13 -1.11
C GLY A 62 11.17 17.02 -1.73
N ASP A 63 10.02 17.38 -2.29
CA ASP A 63 8.96 16.49 -2.77
C ASP A 63 9.46 15.35 -3.67
N GLN A 64 10.27 15.68 -4.68
CA GLN A 64 10.74 14.69 -5.64
C GLN A 64 11.69 13.67 -5.00
N LEU A 65 12.70 14.15 -4.26
CA LEU A 65 13.67 13.30 -3.58
C LEU A 65 12.98 12.41 -2.53
N ALA A 66 12.01 12.98 -1.81
CA ALA A 66 11.23 12.27 -0.80
C ALA A 66 10.49 11.06 -1.37
N VAL A 67 9.82 11.24 -2.52
CA VAL A 67 9.12 10.16 -3.21
C VAL A 67 10.08 9.13 -3.79
N GLU A 68 11.19 9.57 -4.39
CA GLU A 68 12.21 8.67 -4.95
C GLU A 68 12.81 7.75 -3.86
N LEU A 69 13.16 8.31 -2.70
CA LEU A 69 13.67 7.55 -1.56
C LEU A 69 12.63 6.58 -1.00
N LEU A 70 11.36 7.00 -0.88
CA LEU A 70 10.27 6.15 -0.40
C LEU A 70 10.03 4.96 -1.33
N ILE A 71 10.09 5.14 -2.65
CA ILE A 71 9.94 4.01 -3.59
C ILE A 71 11.08 3.01 -3.42
N ILE A 72 12.33 3.49 -3.29
CA ILE A 72 13.49 2.63 -3.12
C ILE A 72 13.44 1.88 -1.77
N SER A 73 13.05 2.55 -0.68
CA SER A 73 13.02 1.95 0.66
C SER A 73 11.94 0.87 0.78
N THR A 74 10.81 1.02 0.09
CA THR A 74 9.63 0.16 0.23
C THR A 74 9.63 -1.05 -0.72
N MET A 75 10.52 -1.09 -1.71
CA MET A 75 10.67 -2.19 -2.67
C MET A 75 11.72 -3.25 -2.27
N GLN A 76 12.43 -3.04 -1.16
CA GLN A 76 13.33 -4.01 -0.53
C GLN A 76 12.57 -4.87 0.50
#